data_AF-A0A1G4T575-F1
#
_entry.id   AF-A0A1G4T575-F1
#
_cell.length_a   1.000
_cell.length_b   1.000
_cell.length_c   1.000
_cell.angle_alpha   90.00
_cell.angle_beta   90.00
_cell.angle_gamma   90.00
#
_symmetry.space_group_name_H-M   'P 1'
#
loop_
_entity.id
_entity.type
_entity.pdbx_description
1 polymer ?
#
loop_
_entity_poly.entity_id
_entity_poly.type
_entity_poly.pdbx_seq_one_letter_code
_entity_poly.pdbx_strand_id
1 'polypeptide(L)' 'MPLQYINELLGLPELKLQKIVSMDAQEVHLEALPVATKQPCPICHSEQDVKRDGRNKPRKIRHL' A
#
# COMPACT_ATOMS: atom_id res chain seq x y z
N MET A 1 4.38 -19.41 -9.22
CA MET A 1 4.56 -18.61 -10.44
C MET A 1 3.52 -17.49 -10.68
N PRO A 2 2.27 -17.48 -10.19
CA PRO A 2 1.32 -16.40 -10.56
C PRO A 2 1.49 -15.08 -9.78
N LEU A 3 2.05 -15.09 -8.56
CA LEU A 3 2.07 -13.91 -7.69
C LEU A 3 3.00 -12.77 -8.14
N GLN A 4 4.12 -13.08 -8.81
CA GLN A 4 5.06 -12.07 -9.29
C GLN A 4 4.42 -11.16 -10.34
N TYR A 5 3.69 -11.74 -11.29
CA TYR A 5 2.95 -10.99 -12.30
C TYR A 5 1.83 -10.13 -11.70
N ILE A 6 1.15 -10.61 -10.65
CA ILE A 6 0.11 -9.82 -9.98
C ILE A 6 0.72 -8.62 -9.23
N ASN A 7 1.88 -8.80 -8.58
CA ASN A 7 2.60 -7.67 -7.95
C ASN A 7 2.94 -6.58 -8.98
N GLU A 8 3.46 -6.98 -10.15
CA GLU A 8 3.81 -6.06 -11.23
C GLU A 8 2.57 -5.36 -11.81
N LEU A 9 1.45 -6.08 -11.98
CA LEU A 9 0.19 -5.52 -12.47
C LEU A 9 -0.45 -4.52 -11.50
N LEU A 10 -0.40 -4.78 -10.20
CA LEU A 10 -0.94 -3.87 -9.19
C LEU A 10 -0.11 -2.58 -9.08
N GLY A 11 1.19 -2.63 -9.39
CA GLY A 11 2.06 -1.46 -9.35
C GLY A 11 2.18 -0.86 -7.95
N LEU A 12 2.03 -1.67 -6.90
CA LEU A 12 2.10 -1.26 -5.49
C LEU A 12 3.42 -1.75 -4.88
N PRO A 13 4.55 -1.03 -5.06
CA PRO A 13 5.84 -1.40 -4.47
C PRO A 13 5.82 -1.47 -2.93
N GLU A 14 4.81 -0.84 -2.32
CA GLU A 14 4.51 -0.83 -0.90
C GLU A 14 4.14 -2.21 -0.33
N LEU A 15 3.64 -3.12 -1.20
CA LEU A 15 3.03 -4.37 -0.81
C LEU A 15 3.75 -5.55 -1.46
N LYS A 16 3.92 -6.62 -0.68
CA LYS A 16 4.37 -7.92 -1.16
C LYS A 16 3.23 -8.91 -1.01
N LEU A 17 2.72 -9.39 -2.15
CA LEU A 17 1.75 -10.47 -2.15
C LEU A 17 2.38 -11.77 -1.64
N GLN A 18 1.76 -12.35 -0.61
CA GLN A 18 2.20 -13.62 -0.04
C GLN A 18 1.52 -14.82 -0.71
N LYS A 19 0.19 -14.75 -0.88
CA LYS A 19 -0.60 -15.82 -1.48
C LYS A 19 -1.96 -15.33 -1.96
N ILE A 20 -2.55 -16.12 -2.85
CA ILE A 20 -3.96 -16.00 -3.24
C ILE A 20 -4.76 -16.79 -2.21
N VAL A 21 -5.72 -16.13 -1.56
CA VAL A 21 -6.58 -16.73 -0.53
C VAL A 21 -7.77 -17.43 -1.18
N SER A 22 -8.42 -16.74 -2.12
CA SER A 22 -9.50 -17.28 -2.93
C SER A 22 -9.56 -16.54 -4.26
N MET A 23 -10.16 -17.18 -5.26
CA MET A 23 -10.35 -16.62 -6.59
C MET A 23 -11.65 -17.17 -7.15
N ASP A 24 -12.52 -16.28 -7.61
CA ASP A 24 -13.71 -16.62 -8.36
C ASP A 24 -13.73 -15.90 -9.72
N ALA A 25 -14.86 -15.92 -10.41
CA ALA A 25 -14.99 -15.35 -11.74
C ALA A 25 -14.97 -13.81 -11.77
N GLN A 26 -15.13 -13.15 -10.62
CA GLN A 26 -15.31 -11.71 -10.48
C GLN A 26 -14.19 -11.09 -9.65
N GLU A 27 -13.72 -11.79 -8.62
CA GLU A 27 -12.80 -11.25 -7.62
C GLU A 27 -11.65 -12.20 -7.28
N VAL A 28 -10.53 -11.60 -6.88
CA VAL A 28 -9.35 -12.31 -6.37
C VAL A 28 -9.03 -11.76 -4.99
N HIS A 29 -9.08 -12.62 -3.98
CA HIS A 29 -8.67 -12.26 -2.63
C HIS A 29 -7.20 -12.60 -2.44
N LEU A 30 -6.43 -11.59 -2.07
CA LEU A 30 -4.98 -11.67 -1.93
C LEU A 30 -4.58 -11.39 -0.49
N GLU A 31 -3.67 -12.20 0.04
CA GLU A 31 -2.97 -11.87 1.28
C GLU A 31 -1.68 -11.13 0.94
N ALA A 32 -1.54 -9.93 1.48
CA ALA A 32 -0.41 -9.03 1.23
C ALA A 32 0.18 -8.57 2.56
N LEU A 33 1.51 -8.44 2.60
CA LEU A 33 2.21 -7.77 3.69
C LEU A 33 2.89 -6.50 3.21
N PRO A 34 3.00 -5.48 4.09
CA PRO A 34 3.84 -4.33 3.80
C PRO A 34 5.30 -4.76 3.66
N VAL A 35 6.00 -4.18 2.68
CA VAL A 35 7.45 -4.41 2.49
C VAL A 35 8.28 -3.72 3.57
N ALA A 36 7.75 -2.62 4.12
CA ALA A 36 8.41 -1.81 5.14
C ALA A 36 7.44 -1.40 6.24
N THR A 37 7.95 -1.19 7.45
CA THR A 37 7.17 -0.73 8.63
C THR A 37 6.77 0.73 8.54
N LYS A 38 7.44 1.51 7.68
CA LYS A 38 7.14 2.91 7.36
C LYS A 38 7.11 3.09 5.84
N GLN A 39 6.22 3.95 5.36
CA GLN A 39 6.15 4.31 3.95
C GLN A 39 6.28 5.83 3.81
N PRO A 40 7.24 6.31 3.00
CA PRO A 40 7.38 7.73 2.75
C PRO A 40 6.15 8.26 2.03
N CYS A 41 5.82 9.53 2.23
CA CYS A 41 4.71 10.15 1.52
C CYS A 41 4.97 10.12 0.00
N PRO A 42 4.05 9.60 -0.84
CA PRO A 42 4.29 9.46 -2.28
C PRO A 42 4.36 10.80 -3.02
N ILE A 43 4.03 11.91 -2.36
CA ILE A 43 4.04 13.26 -2.95
C ILE A 43 5.38 13.99 -2.70
N CYS A 44 6.03 13.74 -1.57
CA CYS A 44 7.20 14.53 -1.14
C CYS A 44 8.33 13.69 -0.53
N HIS A 45 8.14 12.36 -0.46
CA HIS A 45 9.07 11.39 0.10
C HIS A 45 9.44 11.55 1.58
N SER A 46 8.68 12.34 2.34
CA SER A 46 8.93 12.49 3.77
C SER A 46 8.65 11.21 4.54
N GLU A 47 9.60 10.86 5.40
CA GLU A 47 9.53 9.75 6.37
C GLU A 47 9.16 10.19 7.79
N GLN A 48 8.92 11.49 8.00
CA GLN A 48 8.50 12.02 9.29
C GLN A 48 7.17 11.42 9.76
N ASP A 49 7.05 11.23 11.07
CA ASP A 49 5.82 10.71 11.68
C ASP A 49 4.67 11.70 11.46
N VAL A 50 3.58 11.22 10.87
CA VAL A 50 2.39 12.04 10.65
C VAL A 50 1.53 12.00 11.91
N LYS A 51 1.38 13.14 12.59
CA LYS A 51 0.43 13.27 13.69
C LYS A 51 -1.01 13.27 13.16
N ARG A 52 -1.70 12.13 13.28
CA ARG A 52 -3.12 11.99 12.91
C ARG A 52 -4.01 12.51 14.04
N ASP A 53 -4.23 13.83 14.09
CA ASP A 53 -5.14 14.46 15.08
C ASP A 53 -6.64 14.18 14.83
N GLY A 54 -7.02 13.00 14.32
CA GLY A 54 -8.43 12.59 14.19
C GLY A 54 -9.33 13.41 13.24
N ARG A 55 -8.79 14.31 12.40
CA ARG A 55 -9.60 15.08 11.43
C ARG A 55 -9.67 14.39 10.07
N ASN A 56 -10.88 14.02 9.64
CA ASN A 56 -11.20 13.33 8.37
C ASN A 56 -11.33 14.25 7.13
N LYS A 57 -10.82 15.49 7.19
CA LYS A 57 -10.84 16.37 6.00
C LYS A 57 -9.58 16.17 5.15
N PRO A 58 -9.66 16.29 3.81
CA PRO A 58 -8.48 16.29 2.95
C PRO A 58 -7.48 17.33 3.44
N ARG A 59 -6.24 16.93 3.71
CA ARG A 59 -5.18 17.85 4.12
C ARG A 59 -4.18 17.98 2.98
N LYS A 60 -3.79 19.21 2.65
CA LYS A 60 -2.50 19.44 2.01
C LYS A 60 -1.45 19.07 3.03
N ILE A 61 -0.78 17.94 2.85
CA ILE A 61 0.34 17.54 3.71
C ILE A 61 1.44 18.58 3.45
N ARG A 62 1.51 19.59 4.32
CA ARG A 62 2.65 20.51 4.37
C ARG A 62 3.67 19.85 5.27
N HIS A 63 4.72 19.33 4.66
CA HIS A 63 5.92 18.97 5.40
C HIS A 63 6.53 20.26 5.91
N LEU A 64 6.75 20.34 7.23
CA LEU A 64 7.54 21.40 7.85
C LEU A 64 9.02 21.12 7.59
#